data_AF-A0A7S3CLU9-F1
#
_entry.id   AF-A0A7S3CLU9-F1
#
_cell.length_a   1.000
_cell.length_b   1.000
_cell.length_c   1.000
_cell.angle_alpha   90.00
_cell.angle_beta   90.00
_cell.angle_gamma   90.00
#
_symmetry.space_group_name_H-M   'P 1'
#
loop_
_entity.id
_entity.type
_entity.pdbx_description
1 polymer ?
#
loop_
_entity_poly.entity_id
_entity_poly.type
_entity_poly.pdbx_seq_one_letter_code
_entity_poly.pdbx_strand_id
1 'polypeptide(L)'
;LNMENEPIYPNCDSADNDFQMEDMSDESGAPRDANVDPDPETAVQGWIHWFCALEGHEYMVEVDEDYIRDPFNLYGLQGNFPSMTKDKFKHLLRMILSPQSPNEEDLADEQFLELNQEASDLYGLIHARYINTAYGMAKIYQ
;
A
#
# COMPACT_ATOMS: atom_id res chain seq x y z
N LEU A 1 -52.39 17.93 -23.95
CA LEU A 1 -53.20 18.65 -24.94
C LEU A 1 -52.58 20.04 -25.07
N ASN A 2 -51.99 20.46 -26.17
CA ASN A 2 -51.65 19.88 -27.46
C ASN A 2 -50.82 20.97 -28.14
N MET A 3 -49.78 20.55 -28.87
CA MET A 3 -49.33 21.08 -30.17
C MET A 3 -48.90 22.56 -30.23
N GLU A 4 -47.93 23.05 -31.01
CA GLU A 4 -47.45 22.75 -32.38
C GLU A 4 -45.98 23.25 -32.46
N ASN A 5 -45.00 22.44 -32.88
CA ASN A 5 -44.45 22.32 -34.25
C ASN A 5 -44.07 23.67 -34.95
N GLU A 6 -42.75 23.92 -35.06
CA GLU A 6 -41.87 24.26 -36.24
C GLU A 6 -42.52 24.87 -37.51
N PRO A 7 -41.83 25.56 -38.47
CA PRO A 7 -40.39 25.47 -38.86
C PRO A 7 -39.74 26.77 -39.46
N ILE A 8 -38.53 26.62 -40.04
CA ILE A 8 -38.03 27.15 -41.35
C ILE A 8 -36.71 27.97 -41.31
N TYR A 9 -35.66 27.33 -41.83
CA TYR A 9 -34.35 27.88 -42.23
C TYR A 9 -34.42 28.96 -43.31
N PRO A 10 -33.38 29.82 -43.42
CA PRO A 10 -32.85 30.24 -44.72
C PRO A 10 -31.39 29.80 -44.81
N ASN A 11 -31.14 28.71 -45.53
CA ASN A 11 -30.72 28.66 -46.94
C ASN A 11 -29.29 29.15 -47.18
N CYS A 12 -28.47 28.19 -47.62
CA CYS A 12 -27.15 28.38 -48.19
C CYS A 12 -27.23 29.13 -49.51
N ASP A 13 -26.24 29.98 -49.78
CA ASP A 13 -25.63 30.19 -51.10
C ASP A 13 -24.40 31.10 -50.87
N SER A 14 -23.18 30.54 -50.88
CA SER A 14 -22.32 30.23 -52.04
C SER A 14 -21.42 31.40 -52.46
N ALA A 15 -20.16 31.04 -52.71
CA ALA A 15 -19.02 31.79 -53.27
C ALA A 15 -18.23 32.68 -52.29
N ASP A 16 -16.90 32.69 -52.25
CA ASP A 16 -15.84 31.84 -52.78
C ASP A 16 -14.53 32.33 -52.12
N ASN A 17 -13.60 31.40 -51.87
CA ASN A 17 -12.14 31.51 -51.76
C ASN A 17 -11.48 32.76 -51.14
N ASP A 18 -10.64 32.57 -50.12
CA ASP A 18 -9.20 32.26 -50.31
C ASP A 18 -8.48 32.37 -48.95
N PHE A 19 -8.11 31.23 -48.36
CA PHE A 19 -7.17 31.21 -47.24
C PHE A 19 -6.33 29.95 -47.31
N GLN A 20 -5.31 29.98 -48.17
CA GLN A 20 -4.19 29.05 -48.11
C GLN A 20 -3.29 29.45 -46.94
N MET A 21 -3.19 28.60 -45.92
CA MET A 21 -1.99 28.51 -45.07
C MET A 21 -1.74 27.06 -44.65
N GLU A 22 -0.80 26.49 -45.40
CA GLU A 22 0.33 25.66 -44.98
C GLU A 22 0.09 24.32 -44.22
N ASP A 23 0.46 23.27 -44.97
CA ASP A 23 0.91 21.94 -44.59
C ASP A 23 1.88 21.93 -43.39
N MET A 24 1.48 21.24 -42.33
CA MET A 24 2.41 20.56 -41.43
C MET A 24 1.91 19.14 -41.17
N SER A 25 2.20 18.24 -42.10
CA SER A 25 2.56 16.87 -41.72
C SER A 25 3.81 16.93 -40.82
N ASP A 26 3.75 16.41 -39.60
CA ASP A 26 4.45 15.17 -39.24
C ASP A 26 4.28 14.81 -37.76
N GLU A 27 4.23 13.51 -37.55
CA GLU A 27 4.58 12.78 -36.34
C GLU A 27 3.72 12.93 -35.07
N SER A 28 2.75 12.03 -35.00
CA SER A 28 2.30 11.39 -33.77
C SER A 28 3.48 10.76 -33.02
N GLY A 29 4.26 11.57 -32.31
CA GLY A 29 5.23 11.12 -31.32
C GLY A 29 4.54 10.83 -29.98
N ALA A 30 3.72 9.78 -29.91
CA ALA A 30 3.39 9.21 -28.62
C ALA A 30 4.64 8.47 -28.12
N PRO A 31 5.26 8.85 -26.98
CA PRO A 31 6.16 7.92 -26.32
C PRO A 31 5.28 6.81 -25.71
N ARG A 32 4.98 5.82 -26.54
CA ARG A 32 4.81 4.44 -26.07
C ARG A 32 6.19 4.02 -25.63
N ASP A 33 6.44 4.07 -24.34
CA ASP A 33 7.21 3.08 -23.57
C ASP A 33 7.54 3.66 -22.20
N ALA A 34 6.62 3.41 -21.28
CA ALA A 34 6.99 3.18 -19.90
C ALA A 34 6.08 2.05 -19.40
N ASN A 35 6.32 0.84 -19.91
CA ASN A 35 6.29 -0.29 -19.00
C ASN A 35 7.41 0.00 -17.99
N VAL A 36 7.11 0.83 -16.99
CA VAL A 36 7.86 0.84 -15.75
C VAL A 36 7.59 -0.55 -15.21
N ASP A 37 8.44 -1.51 -15.56
CA ASP A 37 8.57 -2.70 -14.73
C ASP A 37 8.70 -2.15 -13.31
N PRO A 38 7.76 -2.46 -12.39
CA PRO A 38 7.87 -1.98 -11.04
C PRO A 38 9.23 -2.44 -10.55
N ASP A 39 10.11 -1.47 -10.29
CA ASP A 39 11.41 -1.74 -9.71
C ASP A 39 11.17 -2.65 -8.50
N PRO A 40 11.78 -3.84 -8.39
CA PRO A 40 11.57 -4.72 -7.24
C PRO A 40 11.91 -4.04 -5.91
N GLU A 41 12.67 -2.94 -5.93
CA GLU A 41 12.94 -2.09 -4.77
C GLU A 41 11.73 -1.22 -4.36
N THR A 42 10.78 -0.99 -5.27
CA THR A 42 9.51 -0.27 -5.05
C THR A 42 8.30 -1.20 -4.91
N ALA A 43 8.50 -2.52 -4.96
CA ALA A 43 7.48 -3.47 -4.52
C ALA A 43 7.07 -3.04 -3.13
N VAL A 44 5.79 -2.70 -2.94
CA VAL A 44 5.36 -2.10 -1.68
C VAL A 44 5.70 -3.07 -0.55
N GLN A 45 6.73 -2.72 0.21
CA GLN A 45 7.27 -3.55 1.27
C GLN A 45 6.33 -3.39 2.46
N GLY A 46 5.75 -4.50 2.93
CA GLY A 46 4.83 -4.49 4.07
C GLY A 46 5.52 -4.05 5.36
N TRP A 47 4.72 -3.76 6.39
CA TRP A 47 5.24 -3.30 7.69
C TRP A 47 6.26 -4.28 8.29
N ILE A 48 6.05 -5.60 8.13
CA ILE A 48 6.98 -6.63 8.62
C ILE A 48 8.35 -6.51 7.95
N HIS A 49 8.37 -6.37 6.63
CA HIS A 49 9.61 -6.25 5.87
C HIS A 49 10.34 -4.95 6.24
N TRP A 50 9.61 -3.82 6.22
CA TRP A 50 10.12 -2.53 6.64
C TRP A 50 10.73 -2.59 8.06
N PHE A 51 10.03 -3.21 9.00
CA PHE A 51 10.47 -3.31 10.38
C PHE A 51 11.73 -4.16 10.51
N CYS A 52 11.82 -5.31 9.81
CA CYS A 52 13.01 -6.14 9.83
C CYS A 52 14.23 -5.50 9.14
N ALA A 53 14.03 -4.58 8.21
CA ALA A 53 15.09 -3.85 7.51
C ALA A 53 15.69 -2.67 8.30
N LEU A 54 15.13 -2.33 9.47
CA LEU A 54 15.63 -1.23 10.29
C LEU A 54 17.02 -1.54 10.89
N GLU A 55 17.82 -0.48 11.09
CA GLU A 55 19.13 -0.59 11.73
C GLU A 55 19.00 -1.19 13.14
N GLY A 56 19.81 -2.22 13.43
CA GLY A 56 19.77 -2.96 14.69
C GLY A 56 18.80 -4.14 14.72
N HIS A 57 18.03 -4.39 13.66
CA HIS A 57 17.12 -5.54 13.53
C HIS A 57 17.72 -6.69 12.71
N GLU A 58 19.05 -6.80 12.67
CA GLU A 58 19.79 -7.81 11.89
C GLU A 58 19.46 -9.27 12.26
N TYR A 59 18.92 -9.50 13.46
CA TYR A 59 18.50 -10.82 13.95
C TYR A 59 16.99 -11.06 13.85
N MET A 60 16.23 -10.07 13.36
CA MET A 60 14.81 -10.24 13.10
C MET A 60 14.64 -11.06 11.83
N VAL A 61 13.67 -11.97 11.86
CA VAL A 61 13.25 -12.73 10.68
C VAL A 61 11.81 -12.33 10.39
N GLU A 62 11.45 -12.27 9.12
CA GLU A 62 10.08 -12.01 8.71
C GLU A 62 9.19 -13.18 9.17
N VAL A 63 8.26 -12.89 10.07
CA VAL A 63 7.25 -13.86 10.51
C VAL A 63 6.20 -13.99 9.42
N ASP A 64 5.83 -15.24 9.08
CA ASP A 64 4.81 -15.49 8.07
C ASP A 64 3.46 -14.92 8.50
N GLU A 65 2.76 -14.22 7.61
CA GLU A 65 1.45 -13.63 7.93
C GLU A 65 0.43 -14.67 8.40
N ASP A 66 0.45 -15.89 7.83
CA ASP A 66 -0.43 -16.98 8.21
C ASP A 66 -0.22 -17.39 9.68
N TYR A 67 1.03 -17.33 10.18
CA TYR A 67 1.33 -17.59 11.58
C TYR A 67 0.70 -16.54 12.50
N ILE A 68 0.74 -15.26 12.10
CA ILE A 68 0.17 -14.14 12.84
C ILE A 68 -1.36 -14.15 12.77
N ARG A 69 -1.95 -14.56 11.65
CA ARG A 69 -3.41 -14.63 11.46
C ARG A 69 -4.06 -15.73 12.30
N ASP A 70 -3.30 -16.75 12.71
CA ASP A 70 -3.81 -17.83 13.57
C ASP A 70 -3.91 -17.38 15.04
N PRO A 71 -5.14 -17.27 15.61
CA PRO A 71 -5.32 -16.87 17.00
C PRO A 71 -4.73 -17.85 18.03
N PHE A 72 -4.49 -19.11 17.66
CA PHE A 72 -3.85 -20.09 18.54
C PHE A 72 -2.40 -19.71 18.84
N ASN A 73 -1.66 -19.24 17.83
CA ASN A 73 -0.26 -18.80 17.99
C ASN A 73 -0.15 -17.54 18.85
N LEU A 74 -1.19 -16.72 18.86
CA LEU A 74 -1.28 -15.47 19.64
C LEU A 74 -1.86 -15.65 21.05
N TYR A 75 -2.26 -16.88 21.42
CA TYR A 75 -2.93 -17.12 22.69
C TYR A 75 -2.07 -16.71 23.90
N GLY A 76 -2.66 -16.00 24.86
CA GLY A 76 -1.99 -15.56 26.07
C GLY A 76 -1.07 -14.34 25.92
N LEU A 77 -0.84 -13.83 24.70
CA LEU A 77 -0.05 -12.59 24.49
C LEU A 77 -0.73 -11.36 25.09
N GLN A 78 -2.07 -11.32 25.08
CA GLN A 78 -2.85 -10.22 25.64
C GLN A 78 -2.63 -10.04 27.15
N GLY A 79 -2.26 -11.11 27.87
CA GLY A 79 -1.99 -11.05 29.32
C GLY A 79 -0.70 -10.32 29.68
N ASN A 80 0.20 -10.12 28.71
CA ASN A 80 1.48 -9.44 28.94
C ASN A 80 1.34 -7.91 29.01
N PHE A 81 0.16 -7.38 28.67
CA PHE A 81 -0.10 -5.95 28.60
C PHE A 81 -1.25 -5.56 29.53
N PRO A 82 -0.99 -4.87 30.66
CA PRO A 82 -2.00 -4.50 31.64
C PRO A 82 -3.18 -3.67 31.09
N SER A 83 -2.96 -2.95 29.98
CA SER A 83 -3.94 -2.04 29.37
C SER A 83 -4.36 -2.43 27.94
N MET A 84 -4.03 -3.65 27.49
CA MET A 84 -4.35 -4.09 26.12
C MET A 84 -5.82 -4.49 26.00
N THR A 85 -6.62 -3.63 25.37
CA THR A 85 -7.99 -3.96 25.01
C THR A 85 -8.03 -4.84 23.75
N LYS A 86 -9.11 -5.61 23.58
CA LYS A 86 -9.27 -6.46 22.38
C LYS A 86 -9.27 -5.65 21.08
N ASP A 87 -9.81 -4.44 21.10
CA ASP A 87 -9.88 -3.57 19.92
C ASP A 87 -8.50 -3.01 19.57
N LYS A 88 -7.74 -2.60 20.60
CA LYS A 88 -6.36 -2.16 20.44
C LYS A 88 -5.47 -3.27 19.90
N PHE A 89 -5.57 -4.49 20.45
CA PHE A 89 -4.85 -5.65 19.94
C PHE A 89 -5.14 -5.92 18.46
N LYS A 90 -6.42 -5.88 18.05
CA LYS A 90 -6.81 -6.02 16.64
C LYS A 90 -6.27 -4.89 15.77
N HIS A 91 -6.21 -3.67 16.30
CA HIS A 91 -5.68 -2.51 15.58
C HIS A 91 -4.18 -2.67 15.32
N LEU A 92 -3.41 -3.06 16.34
CA LEU A 92 -1.97 -3.34 16.21
C LEU A 92 -1.71 -4.47 15.21
N LEU A 93 -2.47 -5.56 15.26
CA LEU A 93 -2.34 -6.64 14.28
C LEU A 93 -2.61 -6.19 12.84
N ARG A 94 -3.56 -5.26 12.63
CA ARG A 94 -3.81 -4.69 11.30
C ARG A 94 -2.64 -3.83 10.82
N MET A 95 -1.99 -3.11 11.73
CA MET A 95 -0.79 -2.34 11.40
C MET A 95 0.37 -3.28 11.03
N ILE A 96 0.64 -4.30 11.83
CA ILE A 96 1.71 -5.29 11.56
C ILE A 96 1.46 -6.00 10.22
N LEU A 97 0.21 -6.39 9.94
CA LEU A 97 -0.17 -7.05 8.68
C LEU A 97 -0.46 -6.06 7.53
N SER A 98 -0.04 -4.80 7.67
CA SER A 98 -0.21 -3.81 6.60
C SER A 98 0.69 -4.18 5.42
N PRO A 99 0.14 -4.24 4.18
CA PRO A 99 0.95 -4.43 2.99
C PRO A 99 1.81 -3.20 2.66
N GLN A 100 1.54 -2.05 3.31
CA GLN A 100 2.28 -0.80 3.12
C GLN A 100 3.20 -0.53 4.32
N SER A 101 4.44 -0.13 4.03
CA SER A 101 5.34 0.47 5.00
C SER A 101 4.85 1.85 5.42
N PRO A 102 5.18 2.32 6.63
CA PRO A 102 4.95 3.70 7.04
C PRO A 102 5.64 4.68 6.09
N ASN A 103 4.95 5.77 5.73
CA ASN A 103 5.53 6.86 4.94
C ASN A 103 6.10 7.97 5.86
N GLU A 104 6.73 9.00 5.26
CA GLU A 104 7.34 10.10 6.02
C GLU A 104 6.32 10.93 6.83
N GLU A 105 5.08 11.07 6.35
CA GLU A 105 4.01 11.76 7.07
C GLU A 105 3.56 10.95 8.29
N ASP A 106 3.41 9.63 8.14
CA ASP A 106 3.11 8.72 9.25
C ASP A 106 4.18 8.81 10.33
N LEU A 107 5.47 8.82 9.94
CA LEU A 107 6.59 8.91 10.87
C LEU A 107 6.75 10.30 11.52
N ALA A 108 6.08 11.33 11.00
CA ALA A 108 6.03 12.65 11.61
C ALA A 108 4.86 12.79 12.62
N ASP A 109 3.90 11.86 12.62
CA ASP A 109 2.77 11.86 13.55
C ASP A 109 3.13 11.15 14.87
N GLU A 110 3.10 11.89 15.97
CA GLU A 110 3.37 11.38 17.32
C GLU A 110 2.42 10.24 17.72
N GLN A 111 1.14 10.31 17.33
CA GLN A 111 0.17 9.25 17.64
C GLN A 111 0.48 7.98 16.85
N PHE A 112 0.94 8.12 15.61
CA PHE A 112 1.38 6.99 14.82
C PHE A 112 2.63 6.36 15.43
N LEU A 113 3.61 7.15 15.87
CA LEU A 113 4.82 6.64 16.51
C LEU A 113 4.51 5.87 17.80
N GLU A 114 3.61 6.36 18.65
CA GLU A 114 3.14 5.63 19.84
C GLU A 114 2.54 4.27 19.45
N LEU A 115 1.67 4.26 18.44
CA LEU A 115 1.01 3.05 17.98
C LEU A 115 2.00 2.07 17.33
N ASN A 116 2.96 2.60 16.56
CA ASN A 116 4.01 1.82 15.92
C ASN A 116 4.96 1.20 16.95
N GLN A 117 5.26 1.91 18.04
CA GLN A 117 6.04 1.35 19.15
C GLN A 117 5.32 0.16 19.79
N GLU A 118 4.03 0.27 20.05
CA GLU A 118 3.24 -0.83 20.61
C GLU A 118 3.08 -2.01 19.64
N ALA A 119 2.96 -1.72 18.34
CA ALA A 119 2.98 -2.73 17.29
C ALA A 119 4.32 -3.47 17.24
N SER A 120 5.42 -2.73 17.42
CA SER A 120 6.78 -3.28 17.51
C SER A 120 6.93 -4.21 18.72
N ASP A 121 6.45 -3.80 19.89
CA ASP A 121 6.46 -4.63 21.10
C ASP A 121 5.63 -5.91 20.92
N LEU A 122 4.45 -5.80 20.31
CA LEU A 122 3.60 -6.95 20.00
C LEU A 122 4.30 -7.89 19.01
N TYR A 123 4.89 -7.34 17.93
CA TYR A 123 5.62 -8.12 16.95
C TYR A 123 6.81 -8.84 17.58
N GLY A 124 7.57 -8.20 18.46
CA GLY A 124 8.68 -8.82 19.19
C GLY A 124 8.24 -10.05 20.01
N LEU A 125 7.08 -9.99 20.67
CA LEU A 125 6.54 -11.15 21.40
C LEU A 125 6.08 -12.28 20.46
N ILE A 126 5.53 -11.94 19.30
CA ILE A 126 5.14 -12.91 18.28
C ILE A 126 6.38 -13.57 17.68
N HIS A 127 7.38 -12.76 17.32
CA HIS A 127 8.67 -13.19 16.79
C HIS A 127 9.38 -14.14 17.74
N ALA A 128 9.46 -13.81 19.03
CA ALA A 128 10.06 -14.68 20.05
C ALA A 128 9.39 -16.07 20.13
N ARG A 129 8.08 -16.18 19.85
CA ARG A 129 7.41 -17.47 19.74
C ARG A 129 7.70 -18.14 18.40
N TYR A 130 7.64 -17.37 17.32
CA TYR A 130 7.83 -17.85 15.96
C TYR A 130 9.20 -18.49 15.76
N ILE A 131 10.28 -17.89 16.27
CA ILE A 131 11.64 -18.44 16.17
C ILE A 131 11.81 -19.80 16.85
N ASN A 132 10.92 -20.16 17.78
CA ASN A 132 10.92 -21.46 18.45
C ASN A 132 10.14 -22.53 17.67
N THR A 133 9.49 -22.16 16.57
CA THR A 133 8.80 -23.11 15.67
C THR A 133 9.78 -23.72 14.68
N ALA A 134 9.39 -24.84 14.06
CA ALA A 134 10.21 -25.45 12.99
C ALA A 134 10.43 -24.50 11.80
N TYR A 135 9.42 -23.69 11.44
CA TYR A 135 9.51 -22.71 10.36
C TYR A 135 10.46 -21.55 10.71
N GLY A 136 10.34 -21.00 11.93
CA GLY A 136 11.23 -19.93 12.39
C GLY A 136 12.68 -20.37 12.52
N MET A 137 12.94 -21.55 13.09
CA MET A 137 14.28 -22.14 13.15
C MET A 137 14.86 -22.34 11.75
N ALA A 138 14.06 -22.83 10.79
CA ALA A 138 14.51 -23.00 9.42
C ALA A 138 14.91 -21.68 8.74
N LYS A 139 14.32 -20.54 9.13
CA LYS A 139 14.72 -19.21 8.64
C LYS A 139 16.00 -18.68 9.31
N ILE A 140 16.31 -19.10 10.55
CA ILE A 140 17.52 -18.68 11.27
C ILE A 140 18.78 -19.42 10.77
N TYR A 141 18.64 -20.68 10.34
CA TYR A 141 19.76 -21.52 9.91
C TYR A 141 20.01 -21.51 8.39
N GLN A 142 19.36 -20.61 7.65
CA GLN A 142 19.62 -20.37 6.22
C GLN A 142 20.70 -19.30 6.04
#